data_AF-A0A7W0WS88-F1
#
_entry.id   AF-A0A7W0WS88-F1
#
_cell.length_a   1.000
_cell.length_b   1.000
_cell.length_c   1.000
_cell.angle_alpha   90.00
_cell.angle_beta   90.00
_cell.angle_gamma   90.00
#
_symmetry.space_group_name_H-M   'P 1'
#
loop_
_entity.id
_entity.type
_entity.pdbx_description
1 polymer ?
#
loop_
_entity_poly.entity_id
_entity_poly.type
_entity_poly.pdbx_seq_one_letter_code
_entity_poly.pdbx_strand_id
1 'polypeptide(L)'
;MLLLLSLLGGCVIPPSLSVESQDAGINSPPAITAVRAEDMALAEADLDNAAIFVRGEGSINVALLETDVLDTLVVRVFVNYTSGNPEPQRSQCTAGPNQSTRRSVTCDVSAVCFMRDDGKTLNMTIMAFDRQPLESGDPPHQAMPEGGLSASKFFFLRCEAPGA
;
A
#
# COMPACT_ATOMS: atom_id res chain seq x y z
N MET A 1 -54.87 -47.64 7.24
CA MET A 1 -53.47 -47.84 7.67
C MET A 1 -52.75 -46.53 7.44
N LEU A 2 -52.48 -45.79 8.53
CA LEU A 2 -51.72 -44.53 8.51
C LEU A 2 -50.27 -44.84 8.10
N LEU A 3 -49.70 -44.07 7.19
CA LEU A 3 -48.24 -44.01 7.01
C LEU A 3 -47.73 -42.58 7.25
N LEU A 4 -46.82 -42.48 8.21
CA LEU A 4 -46.08 -41.32 8.69
C LEU A 4 -44.93 -40.93 7.73
N LEU A 5 -44.64 -39.62 7.71
CA LEU A 5 -43.34 -38.91 7.52
C LEU A 5 -42.52 -39.18 6.23
N SER A 6 -42.03 -38.14 5.55
CA SER A 6 -40.83 -37.42 6.00
C SER A 6 -40.72 -36.02 5.36
N LEU A 7 -40.65 -34.98 6.19
CA LEU A 7 -40.19 -33.66 5.77
C LEU A 7 -38.69 -33.72 5.49
N LEU A 8 -38.31 -33.67 4.21
CA LEU A 8 -36.94 -33.37 3.80
C LEU A 8 -36.70 -31.87 3.99
N GLY A 9 -36.50 -31.46 5.25
CA GLY A 9 -35.88 -30.18 5.58
C GLY A 9 -34.41 -30.25 5.14
N GLY A 10 -34.14 -29.82 3.92
CA GLY A 10 -32.79 -29.61 3.43
C GLY A 10 -32.14 -28.49 4.24
N CYS A 11 -31.41 -28.83 5.29
CA CYS A 11 -30.43 -27.91 5.87
C CYS A 11 -29.35 -27.68 4.81
N VAL A 12 -29.46 -26.57 4.09
CA VAL A 12 -28.35 -26.00 3.33
C VAL A 12 -27.35 -25.55 4.38
N ILE A 13 -26.43 -26.45 4.76
CA ILE A 13 -25.24 -26.08 5.51
C ILE A 13 -24.38 -25.29 4.51
N PRO A 14 -24.21 -23.97 4.67
CA PRO A 14 -23.27 -23.24 3.84
C PRO A 14 -21.89 -23.88 4.04
N PRO A 15 -21.10 -24.09 2.97
CA PRO A 15 -19.75 -24.58 3.14
C PRO A 15 -19.02 -23.67 4.12
N SER A 16 -18.32 -24.26 5.08
CA SER A 16 -17.45 -23.51 5.97
C SER A 16 -16.47 -22.72 5.12
N LEU A 17 -16.55 -21.39 5.17
CA LEU A 17 -15.48 -20.50 4.74
C LEU A 17 -14.32 -20.64 5.73
N SER A 18 -13.73 -21.82 5.77
CA SER A 18 -12.42 -22.02 6.38
C SER A 18 -11.41 -21.49 5.37
N VAL A 19 -10.86 -20.32 5.67
CA VAL A 19 -9.73 -19.74 4.94
C VAL A 19 -8.41 -20.45 5.36
N GLU A 20 -8.47 -21.49 6.20
CA GLU A 20 -7.28 -22.15 6.74
C GLU A 20 -6.74 -23.30 5.88
N SER A 21 -7.40 -23.69 4.77
CA SER A 21 -6.92 -24.82 3.96
C SER A 21 -6.93 -24.61 2.44
N GLN A 22 -7.08 -23.37 1.97
CA GLN A 22 -6.72 -23.04 0.60
C GLN A 22 -5.45 -22.21 0.69
N ASP A 23 -4.33 -22.83 0.31
CA ASP A 23 -3.10 -22.16 -0.10
C ASP A 23 -3.51 -20.93 -0.90
N ALA A 24 -3.46 -19.75 -0.27
CA ALA A 24 -3.76 -18.49 -0.92
C ALA A 24 -2.73 -18.39 -2.05
N GLY A 25 -3.19 -18.69 -3.27
CA GLY A 25 -2.32 -19.27 -4.30
C GLY A 25 -0.99 -18.55 -4.44
N ILE A 26 0.10 -19.32 -4.33
CA ILE A 26 1.53 -19.17 -4.70
C ILE A 26 2.19 -17.76 -4.68
N ASN A 27 1.50 -16.66 -4.95
CA ASN A 27 1.94 -15.32 -4.60
C ASN A 27 0.74 -14.36 -4.47
N SER A 28 0.52 -13.80 -3.28
CA SER A 28 -0.50 -12.75 -3.09
C SER A 28 0.14 -11.37 -3.15
N PRO A 29 -0.48 -10.37 -3.81
CA PRO A 29 0.05 -9.01 -3.73
C PRO A 29 -0.04 -8.50 -2.29
N PRO A 30 0.92 -7.67 -1.84
CA PRO A 30 0.78 -6.98 -0.57
C PRO A 30 -0.44 -6.04 -0.66
N ALA A 31 -1.03 -5.70 0.48
CA ALA A 31 -2.09 -4.71 0.54
C ALA A 31 -1.71 -3.58 1.50
N ILE A 32 -1.90 -2.33 1.05
CA ILE A 32 -1.81 -1.15 1.90
C ILE A 32 -3.16 -0.98 2.59
N THR A 33 -3.21 -1.15 3.91
CA THR A 33 -4.46 -1.11 4.68
C THR A 33 -4.72 0.26 5.32
N ALA A 34 -3.66 1.00 5.64
CA ALA A 34 -3.74 2.37 6.12
C ALA A 34 -2.43 3.11 5.85
N VAL A 35 -2.53 4.42 5.65
CA VAL A 35 -1.39 5.34 5.63
C VAL A 35 -1.67 6.46 6.61
N ARG A 36 -0.69 6.75 7.46
CA ARG A 36 -0.77 7.82 8.46
C ARG A 36 0.43 8.72 8.35
N ALA A 37 0.23 10.04 8.41
CA ALA A 37 1.29 11.01 8.65
C ALA A 37 1.17 11.46 10.10
N GLU A 38 2.21 11.23 10.90
CA GLU A 38 2.16 11.42 12.35
C GLU A 38 0.96 10.66 12.95
N ASP A 39 -0.02 11.36 13.54
CA ASP A 39 -1.23 10.77 14.12
C ASP A 39 -2.47 10.84 13.21
N MET A 40 -2.35 11.43 12.02
CA MET A 40 -3.46 11.64 11.09
C MET A 40 -3.50 10.56 10.00
N ALA A 41 -4.67 9.92 9.82
CA ALA A 41 -4.90 9.05 8.67
C ALA A 41 -5.05 9.89 7.41
N LEU A 42 -4.34 9.50 6.34
CA LEU A 42 -4.44 10.21 5.06
C LEU A 42 -5.74 9.83 4.34
N ALA A 43 -6.44 10.84 3.81
CA ALA A 43 -7.62 10.65 2.97
C ALA A 43 -7.20 10.31 1.54
N GLU A 44 -7.64 9.16 1.03
CA GLU A 44 -7.34 8.73 -0.34
C GLU A 44 -8.03 9.64 -1.36
N ALA A 45 -7.26 10.12 -2.33
CA ALA A 45 -7.74 10.90 -3.48
C ALA A 45 -8.66 12.10 -3.16
N ASP A 46 -8.54 12.70 -1.98
CA ASP A 46 -9.32 13.88 -1.59
C ASP A 46 -8.49 15.17 -1.78
N LEU A 47 -8.88 15.98 -2.76
CA LEU A 47 -8.16 17.21 -3.10
C LEU A 47 -8.38 18.32 -2.07
N ASP A 48 -9.58 18.37 -1.47
CA ASP A 48 -9.95 19.39 -0.49
C ASP A 48 -9.24 19.14 0.85
N ASN A 49 -8.91 17.88 1.12
CA ASN A 49 -8.16 17.43 2.31
C ASN A 49 -6.77 16.91 1.96
N ALA A 50 -6.07 17.57 1.03
CA ALA A 50 -4.71 17.22 0.67
C ALA A 50 -3.79 17.24 1.91
N ALA A 51 -3.02 16.17 2.08
CA ALA A 51 -2.13 15.99 3.21
C ALA A 51 -0.99 17.00 3.19
N ILE A 52 -0.77 17.73 4.28
CA ILE A 52 0.29 18.75 4.35
C ILE A 52 1.62 18.09 4.70
N PHE A 53 2.64 18.34 3.90
CA PHE A 53 4.02 17.91 4.16
C PHE A 53 4.96 19.12 4.15
N VAL A 54 5.68 19.30 5.26
CA VAL A 54 6.70 20.34 5.39
C VAL A 54 8.00 19.83 4.79
N ARG A 55 8.60 20.62 3.92
CA ARG A 55 9.87 20.27 3.28
C ARG A 55 10.98 20.06 4.31
N GLY A 56 11.72 18.96 4.17
CA GLY A 56 12.84 18.61 5.05
C GLY A 56 12.42 17.88 6.33
N GLU A 57 11.12 17.61 6.52
CA GLU A 57 10.58 17.02 7.74
C GLU A 57 9.49 15.97 7.43
N GLY A 58 9.11 15.22 8.46
CA GLY A 58 7.95 14.33 8.42
C GLY A 58 8.29 12.85 8.23
N SER A 59 7.35 12.02 8.66
CA SER A 59 7.36 10.58 8.43
C SER A 59 5.96 10.09 8.14
N ILE A 60 5.84 9.03 7.36
CA ILE A 60 4.57 8.32 7.17
C ILE A 60 4.68 6.91 7.71
N ASN A 61 3.66 6.47 8.44
CA ASN A 61 3.47 5.09 8.82
C ASN A 61 2.54 4.40 7.81
N VAL A 62 2.99 3.29 7.26
CA VAL A 62 2.24 2.49 6.29
C VAL A 62 1.93 1.14 6.91
N ALA A 63 0.63 0.85 7.07
CA ALA A 63 0.14 -0.44 7.54
C ALA A 63 -0.08 -1.37 6.35
N LEU A 64 0.55 -2.54 6.40
CA LEU A 64 0.63 -3.52 5.33
C LEU A 64 -0.01 -4.83 5.76
N LEU A 65 -0.62 -5.52 4.79
CA LEU A 65 -1.07 -6.90 4.89
C LEU A 65 -0.38 -7.71 3.81
N GLU A 66 0.26 -8.81 4.18
CA GLU A 66 0.97 -9.73 3.29
C GLU A 66 0.77 -11.17 3.79
N THR A 67 0.54 -12.12 2.90
CA THR A 67 0.43 -13.54 3.29
C THR A 67 1.77 -14.28 3.22
N ASP A 68 2.70 -13.84 2.36
CA ASP A 68 4.09 -14.30 2.41
C ASP A 68 4.86 -13.61 3.55
N VAL A 69 4.84 -14.26 4.72
CA VAL A 69 5.46 -13.72 5.93
C VAL A 69 7.00 -13.70 5.90
N LEU A 70 7.61 -14.32 4.88
CA LEU A 70 9.06 -14.43 4.72
C LEU A 70 9.63 -13.37 3.76
N ASP A 71 8.78 -12.75 2.96
CA ASP A 71 9.20 -11.70 2.03
C ASP A 71 9.52 -10.38 2.74
N THR A 72 10.42 -9.60 2.14
CA THR A 72 10.70 -8.22 2.55
C THR A 72 9.87 -7.29 1.69
N LEU A 73 8.98 -6.53 2.32
CA LEU A 73 8.16 -5.57 1.60
C LEU A 73 8.95 -4.28 1.38
N VAL A 74 8.95 -3.78 0.15
CA VAL A 74 9.52 -2.47 -0.19
C VAL A 74 8.39 -1.48 -0.35
N VAL A 75 8.48 -0.33 0.31
CA VAL A 75 7.52 0.77 0.14
C VAL A 75 8.24 1.93 -0.54
N ARG A 76 7.69 2.43 -1.65
CA ARG A 76 8.17 3.61 -2.36
C ARG A 76 7.10 4.69 -2.40
N VAL A 77 7.52 5.93 -2.20
CA VAL A 77 6.65 7.11 -2.35
C VAL A 77 7.07 7.85 -3.60
N PHE A 78 6.13 8.01 -4.53
CA PHE A 78 6.29 8.75 -5.77
C PHE A 78 5.48 10.04 -5.73
N VAL A 79 6.01 11.09 -6.35
CA VAL A 79 5.31 12.37 -6.51
C VAL A 79 5.24 12.73 -7.98
N ASN A 80 4.04 13.03 -8.49
CA ASN A 80 3.77 13.34 -9.89
C ASN A 80 4.31 12.33 -10.91
N TYR A 81 4.46 11.07 -10.49
CA TYR A 81 4.89 10.01 -11.38
C TYR A 81 3.85 9.75 -12.48
N THR A 82 4.30 9.71 -13.73
CA THR A 82 3.50 9.25 -14.87
C THR A 82 4.40 8.44 -15.81
N SER A 83 3.82 7.58 -16.67
CA SER A 83 4.61 6.86 -17.68
C SER A 83 5.33 7.79 -18.66
N GLY A 84 4.80 8.98 -18.92
CA GLY A 84 5.44 10.00 -19.76
C GLY A 84 6.52 10.84 -19.05
N ASN A 85 6.54 10.82 -17.71
CA ASN A 85 7.54 11.49 -16.87
C ASN A 85 7.81 10.64 -15.62
N PRO A 86 8.57 9.54 -15.74
CA PRO A 86 8.82 8.63 -14.64
C PRO A 86 9.93 9.19 -13.74
N GLU A 87 9.57 10.06 -12.79
CA GLU A 87 10.50 10.50 -11.75
C GLU A 87 10.82 9.33 -10.79
N PRO A 88 12.05 9.21 -10.27
CA PRO A 88 12.36 8.25 -9.20
C PRO A 88 11.50 8.48 -7.94
N GLN A 89 11.41 7.47 -7.09
CA GLN A 89 10.79 7.60 -5.77
C GLN A 89 11.50 8.69 -4.95
N ARG A 90 10.71 9.49 -4.22
CA ARG A 90 11.24 10.52 -3.30
C ARG A 90 11.46 10.00 -1.89
N SER A 91 10.90 8.84 -1.57
CA SER A 91 11.15 8.12 -0.31
C SER A 91 11.06 6.62 -0.54
N GLN A 92 11.84 5.86 0.23
CA GLN A 92 11.80 4.41 0.28
C GLN A 92 12.02 3.91 1.71
N CYS A 93 11.23 2.92 2.13
CA CYS A 93 11.45 2.17 3.36
C CYS A 93 11.16 0.67 3.13
N THR A 94 11.53 -0.17 4.10
CA THR A 94 11.32 -1.63 3.99
C THR A 94 10.73 -2.20 5.27
N ALA A 95 9.79 -3.13 5.12
CA ALA A 95 9.28 -3.94 6.22
C ALA A 95 9.87 -5.34 6.10
N GLY A 96 10.86 -5.64 6.95
CA GLY A 96 11.50 -6.96 6.97
C GLY A 96 10.53 -8.09 7.34
N PRO A 97 10.96 -9.35 7.19
CA PRO A 97 10.19 -10.52 7.58
C PRO A 97 9.96 -10.54 9.09
N ASN A 98 8.75 -10.85 9.54
CA ASN A 98 8.43 -10.86 10.98
C ASN A 98 7.41 -11.95 11.40
N GLN A 99 7.15 -12.96 10.56
CA GLN A 99 6.17 -14.03 10.81
C GLN A 99 4.73 -13.55 11.06
N SER A 100 4.44 -12.28 10.78
CA SER A 100 3.11 -11.69 10.89
C SER A 100 2.61 -11.30 9.51
N THR A 101 1.34 -11.60 9.25
CA THR A 101 0.67 -11.14 8.03
C THR A 101 0.40 -9.64 8.07
N ARG A 102 0.30 -9.05 9.25
CA ARG A 102 0.16 -7.60 9.44
C ARG A 102 1.48 -6.99 9.81
N ARG A 103 1.91 -5.99 9.04
CA ARG A 103 3.17 -5.27 9.28
C ARG A 103 2.92 -3.77 9.22
N SER A 104 3.85 -3.02 9.78
CA SER A 104 3.85 -1.58 9.71
C SER A 104 5.28 -1.12 9.50
N VAL A 105 5.47 -0.10 8.66
CA VAL A 105 6.76 0.49 8.38
C VAL A 105 6.64 2.00 8.37
N THR A 106 7.64 2.68 8.93
CA THR A 106 7.75 4.12 8.88
C THR A 106 8.74 4.52 7.77
N CYS A 107 8.28 5.33 6.83
CA CYS A 107 9.08 5.93 5.78
C CYS A 107 9.42 7.37 6.17
N ASP A 108 10.70 7.74 6.11
CA ASP A 108 11.12 9.14 6.18
C ASP A 108 10.67 9.87 4.89
N VAL A 109 9.92 10.94 5.04
CA VAL A 109 9.39 11.72 3.90
C VAL A 109 9.95 13.14 3.85
N SER A 110 11.05 13.39 4.57
CA SER A 110 11.78 14.66 4.53
C SER A 110 12.11 15.14 3.11
N ALA A 111 12.34 14.21 2.19
CA ALA A 111 12.66 14.47 0.78
C ALA A 111 11.45 14.46 -0.18
N VAL A 112 10.21 14.30 0.31
CA VAL A 112 9.00 14.27 -0.55
C VAL A 112 8.71 15.64 -1.17
N CYS A 113 8.95 16.73 -0.44
CA CYS A 113 8.75 18.10 -0.93
C CYS A 113 10.07 18.79 -1.29
N PHE A 114 10.14 19.38 -2.49
CA PHE A 114 11.26 20.22 -2.91
C PHE A 114 10.87 21.70 -2.92
N MET A 115 11.86 22.60 -2.95
CA MET A 115 11.61 24.05 -2.98
C MET A 115 10.71 24.48 -4.16
N ARG A 116 10.78 23.78 -5.29
CA ARG A 116 9.93 24.02 -6.46
C ARG A 116 8.46 23.61 -6.26
N ASP A 117 8.18 22.86 -5.20
CA ASP A 117 6.88 22.30 -4.88
C ASP A 117 6.14 23.11 -3.80
N ASP A 118 6.85 23.98 -3.06
CA ASP A 118 6.28 24.81 -1.99
C ASP A 118 5.01 25.55 -2.47
N GLY A 119 3.92 25.39 -1.74
CA GLY A 119 2.60 25.97 -2.02
C GLY A 119 1.76 25.21 -3.06
N LYS A 120 2.27 24.13 -3.65
CA LYS A 120 1.54 23.34 -4.66
C LYS A 120 0.89 22.11 -4.05
N THR A 121 -0.28 21.77 -4.57
CA THR A 121 -0.89 20.45 -4.38
C THR A 121 -0.40 19.53 -5.50
N LEU A 122 0.18 18.39 -5.11
CA LEU A 122 0.79 17.41 -6.00
C LEU A 122 0.15 16.03 -5.82
N ASN A 123 0.36 15.18 -6.82
CA ASN A 123 -0.08 13.80 -6.78
C ASN A 123 0.94 12.95 -6.03
N MET A 124 0.50 12.20 -5.02
CA MET A 124 1.32 11.23 -4.31
C MET A 124 0.82 9.82 -4.59
N THR A 125 1.73 8.91 -4.94
CA THR A 125 1.43 7.48 -5.02
C THR A 125 2.35 6.74 -4.07
N ILE A 126 1.79 6.00 -3.13
CA ILE A 126 2.53 5.08 -2.27
C ILE A 126 2.34 3.69 -2.84
N MET A 127 3.45 3.01 -3.12
CA MET A 127 3.44 1.64 -3.64
C MET A 127 4.13 0.72 -2.65
N ALA A 128 3.53 -0.44 -2.39
CA ALA A 128 4.12 -1.54 -1.65
C ALA A 128 4.39 -2.69 -2.63
N PHE A 129 5.59 -3.27 -2.54
CA PHE A 129 6.08 -4.31 -3.41
C PHE A 129 6.51 -5.51 -2.56
N ASP A 130 6.23 -6.73 -3.03
CA ASP A 130 6.65 -7.99 -2.37
C ASP A 130 8.15 -8.29 -2.54
N ARG A 131 8.79 -7.63 -3.50
CA ARG A 131 10.20 -7.77 -3.85
C ARG A 131 10.79 -6.42 -4.21
N GLN A 132 12.11 -6.35 -4.34
CA GLN A 132 12.80 -5.14 -4.78
C GLN A 132 12.37 -4.76 -6.22
N PRO A 133 11.76 -3.58 -6.44
CA PRO A 133 11.40 -3.14 -7.79
C PRO A 133 12.66 -2.84 -8.60
N LEU A 134 12.54 -3.02 -9.91
CA LEU A 134 13.59 -2.72 -10.86
C LEU A 134 13.70 -1.20 -11.06
N GLU A 135 14.94 -0.71 -11.12
CA GLU A 135 15.17 0.71 -11.46
C GLU A 135 14.90 0.99 -12.94
N SER A 136 15.02 -0.02 -13.80
CA SER A 136 14.70 0.04 -15.22
C SER A 136 13.59 -0.95 -15.57
N GLY A 137 12.82 -0.65 -16.60
CA GLY A 137 11.66 -1.43 -17.02
C GLY A 137 10.52 -0.52 -17.44
N ASP A 138 9.35 -1.10 -17.72
CA ASP A 138 8.15 -0.35 -18.05
C ASP A 138 7.03 -0.70 -17.03
N PRO A 139 6.59 0.25 -16.18
CA PRO A 139 7.08 1.62 -16.07
C PRO A 139 8.34 1.73 -15.15
N PRO A 140 9.33 2.61 -15.42
CA PRO A 140 10.59 2.66 -14.68
C PRO A 140 10.40 2.89 -13.16
N HIS A 141 11.28 2.35 -12.32
CA HIS A 141 11.19 2.41 -10.85
C HIS A 141 9.96 1.72 -10.20
N GLN A 142 8.99 1.28 -10.99
CA GLN A 142 7.81 0.53 -10.54
C GLN A 142 7.75 -0.89 -11.15
N ALA A 143 8.53 -1.15 -12.19
CA ALA A 143 8.65 -2.45 -12.82
C ALA A 143 9.11 -3.50 -11.78
N MET A 144 8.52 -4.70 -11.86
CA MET A 144 8.81 -5.79 -10.94
C MET A 144 9.63 -6.89 -11.61
N PRO A 145 10.53 -7.57 -10.88
CA PRO A 145 11.12 -8.82 -11.34
C PRO A 145 10.02 -9.88 -11.54
N GLU A 146 10.37 -10.98 -12.23
CA GLU A 146 9.45 -12.07 -12.49
C GLU A 146 8.78 -12.57 -11.20
N GLY A 147 7.46 -12.77 -11.26
CA GLY A 147 6.64 -13.18 -10.13
C GLY A 147 6.34 -12.08 -9.13
N GLY A 148 7.01 -10.92 -9.17
CA GLY A 148 6.79 -9.81 -8.25
C GLY A 148 5.43 -9.14 -8.40
N LEU A 149 4.82 -8.79 -7.27
CA LEU A 149 3.52 -8.17 -7.15
C LEU A 149 3.59 -6.87 -6.33
N SER A 150 2.62 -6.00 -6.57
CA SER A 150 2.54 -4.72 -5.87
C SER A 150 1.11 -4.26 -5.67
N ALA A 151 0.93 -3.36 -4.70
CA ALA A 151 -0.28 -2.58 -4.53
C ALA A 151 0.07 -1.11 -4.37
N SER A 152 -0.89 -0.25 -4.69
CA SER A 152 -0.72 1.20 -4.60
C SER A 152 -1.92 1.87 -3.94
N LYS A 153 -1.67 3.02 -3.33
CA LYS A 153 -2.68 4.00 -2.93
C LYS A 153 -2.29 5.37 -3.43
N PHE A 154 -3.30 6.16 -3.76
CA PHE A 154 -3.16 7.50 -4.30
C PHE A 154 -3.69 8.54 -3.32
N PHE A 155 -2.95 9.64 -3.19
CA PHE A 155 -3.28 10.76 -2.31
C PHE A 155 -2.95 12.08 -3.00
N PHE A 156 -3.62 13.15 -2.58
CA PHE A 156 -3.13 14.50 -2.82
C PHE A 156 -2.29 14.94 -1.64
N LEU A 157 -1.15 15.56 -1.93
CA LEU A 157 -0.27 16.17 -0.93
C LEU A 157 -0.12 17.65 -1.24
N ARG A 158 0.04 18.48 -0.22
CA ARG A 158 0.41 19.89 -0.35
C ARG A 158 1.76 20.12 0.31
N CYS A 159 2.71 20.67 -0.43
CA CYS A 159 4.04 20.98 0.10
C CYS A 159 4.08 22.37 0.73
N GLU A 160 4.72 22.48 1.89
CA GLU A 160 4.92 23.74 2.59
C GLU A 160 6.40 23.98 2.91
N ALA A 161 6.78 25.26 2.94
CA ALA A 161 8.13 25.65 3.30
C ALA A 161 8.37 25.44 4.81
N PRO A 162 9.61 25.21 5.25
CA PRO A 162 9.92 25.12 6.68
C PRO A 162 9.52 26.41 7.41
N GLY A 163 8.83 26.28 8.54
CA GLY A 163 8.40 27.42 9.37
C GLY A 163 7.22 28.23 8.83
N ALA A 164 6.42 27.64 7.91
CA ALA A 164 5.14 28.19 7.47
C ALA A 164 4.04 28.04 8.53
#